data_AF-A0A8W7P940-F1
#
_entry.id   AF-A0A8W7P940-F1
#
_cell.length_a   1.000
_cell.length_b   1.000
_cell.length_c   1.000
_cell.angle_alpha   90.00
_cell.angle_beta   90.00
_cell.angle_gamma   90.00
#
_symmetry.space_group_name_H-M   'P 1'
#
loop_
_entity.id
_entity.type
_entity.pdbx_description
1 polymer ?
#
loop_
_entity_poly.entity_id
_entity_poly.type
_entity_poly.pdbx_seq_one_letter_code
_entity_poly.pdbx_strand_id
1 'polypeptide(L)'
;LGPSCAQKFLSGRSEQTHNQKQKRLNKKDTMYGGMLLMVACLVAAGSVSGTQKLQERYSWQQLDFVFPNQRLKQQALARGDYVPTNGLPVGIERWENKLFVSVPRWKDGIPSTLNYIDMNQTPSGSPALIPYPDWSSNVAGDCANGLSTVYRIKADKCGRLWALDTGTVGIGNTTQQLCPYALNVWDLKTNRRLRRYELRPEDTNANTFIANIAIDMGRSCDDTFAYMSDELGYGLIVYSFEQNKSWRFAHSFFFPDPLRGDFNVAGLNFQWGEEGIFGMSLTPPQADGFRTLYFSPLAAHR
;
A
#
# COMPACT_ATOMS: atom_id res chain seq x y z
N LEU A 1 -71.11 -2.71 -13.65
CA LEU A 1 -71.41 -1.44 -12.96
C LEU A 1 -70.79 -0.34 -13.79
N GLY A 2 -71.60 0.32 -14.65
CA GLY A 2 -71.15 1.24 -15.71
C GLY A 2 -70.98 2.68 -15.24
N PRO A 3 -71.29 3.71 -16.06
CA PRO A 3 -71.45 3.73 -17.52
C PRO A 3 -70.91 5.04 -18.22
N SER A 4 -70.93 5.03 -19.56
CA SER A 4 -71.44 6.11 -20.46
C SER A 4 -70.63 7.36 -20.91
N CYS A 5 -70.88 7.69 -22.20
CA CYS A 5 -70.88 8.96 -22.96
C CYS A 5 -69.54 9.59 -23.42
N ALA A 6 -69.24 9.96 -24.68
CA ALA A 6 -69.93 10.33 -25.94
C ALA A 6 -69.83 11.83 -26.30
N GLN A 7 -69.58 12.10 -27.60
CA GLN A 7 -69.77 13.35 -28.40
C GLN A 7 -68.71 14.47 -28.21
N LYS A 8 -68.31 15.30 -29.21
CA LYS A 8 -68.99 15.82 -30.41
C LYS A 8 -67.99 16.53 -31.38
N PHE A 9 -68.23 16.38 -32.69
CA PHE A 9 -68.20 17.36 -33.82
C PHE A 9 -66.99 18.23 -34.25
N LEU A 10 -66.51 17.91 -35.46
CA LEU A 10 -66.22 18.69 -36.70
C LEU A 10 -66.03 20.23 -36.77
N SER A 11 -65.00 20.56 -37.58
CA SER A 11 -64.94 21.52 -38.71
C SER A 11 -64.24 22.89 -38.53
N GLY A 12 -63.33 23.18 -39.47
CA GLY A 12 -62.79 24.52 -39.76
C GLY A 12 -61.43 24.48 -40.48
N ARG A 13 -61.41 24.70 -41.80
CA ARG A 13 -60.25 24.59 -42.71
C ARG A 13 -60.06 25.90 -43.46
N SER A 14 -59.00 26.68 -43.20
CA SER A 14 -58.38 27.62 -44.17
C SER A 14 -57.22 28.43 -43.56
N GLU A 15 -55.95 27.97 -43.66
CA GLU A 15 -54.76 28.83 -43.37
C GLU A 15 -53.41 28.20 -43.82
N GLN A 16 -53.37 27.44 -44.92
CA GLN A 16 -52.27 26.49 -45.15
C GLN A 16 -51.09 26.91 -46.04
N THR A 17 -51.05 28.06 -46.70
CA THR A 17 -50.02 28.29 -47.75
C THR A 17 -48.90 29.30 -47.44
N HIS A 18 -49.02 30.17 -46.43
CA HIS A 18 -47.92 31.09 -46.07
C HIS A 18 -47.00 30.56 -44.95
N ASN A 19 -47.49 29.63 -44.13
CA ASN A 19 -46.81 29.16 -42.92
C ASN A 19 -45.74 28.08 -43.16
N GLN A 20 -45.72 27.45 -44.34
CA GLN A 20 -44.78 26.37 -44.65
C GLN A 20 -43.39 26.85 -45.13
N LYS A 21 -43.29 28.00 -45.81
CA LYS A 21 -41.98 28.56 -46.23
C LYS A 21 -41.22 29.16 -45.04
N GLN A 22 -41.90 29.89 -44.15
CA GLN A 22 -41.29 30.44 -42.93
C GLN A 22 -40.81 29.33 -41.98
N LYS A 23 -41.60 28.26 -41.81
CA LYS A 23 -41.21 27.09 -41.01
C LYS A 23 -39.98 26.36 -41.57
N ARG A 24 -39.78 26.34 -42.90
CA ARG A 24 -38.60 25.70 -43.51
C ARG A 24 -37.32 26.51 -43.37
N LEU A 25 -37.37 27.85 -43.39
CA LEU A 25 -36.21 28.69 -43.08
C LEU A 25 -35.83 28.58 -41.59
N ASN A 26 -36.79 28.72 -40.67
CA ASN A 26 -36.52 28.57 -39.23
C ASN A 26 -35.95 27.20 -38.85
N LYS A 27 -36.39 26.12 -39.52
CA LYS A 27 -35.84 24.78 -39.27
C LYS A 27 -34.38 24.64 -39.71
N LYS A 28 -33.96 25.32 -40.79
CA LYS A 28 -32.56 25.30 -41.23
C LYS A 28 -31.68 26.09 -40.27
N ASP A 29 -32.11 27.27 -39.83
CA ASP A 29 -31.31 28.10 -38.90
C ASP A 29 -31.21 27.48 -37.51
N THR A 30 -32.26 26.79 -37.05
CA THR A 30 -32.23 26.02 -35.78
C THR A 30 -31.34 24.77 -35.89
N MET A 31 -31.28 24.14 -37.06
CA MET A 31 -30.44 22.96 -37.30
C MET A 31 -28.96 23.35 -37.40
N TYR A 32 -28.62 24.46 -38.06
CA TYR A 32 -27.25 24.98 -38.10
C TYR A 32 -26.80 25.53 -36.74
N GLY A 33 -27.68 26.22 -36.00
CA GLY A 33 -27.41 26.67 -34.63
C GLY A 33 -27.18 25.51 -33.66
N GLY A 34 -27.99 24.45 -33.72
CA GLY A 34 -27.82 23.24 -32.93
C GLY A 34 -26.57 22.43 -33.30
N MET A 35 -26.20 22.41 -34.59
CA MET A 35 -24.98 21.75 -35.07
C MET A 35 -23.72 22.54 -34.70
N LEU A 36 -23.76 23.88 -34.73
CA LEU A 36 -22.67 24.74 -34.21
C LEU A 36 -22.51 24.63 -32.69
N LEU A 37 -23.61 24.54 -31.92
CA LEU A 37 -23.55 24.31 -30.47
C LEU A 37 -23.03 22.90 -30.11
N MET A 38 -23.40 21.86 -30.88
CA MET A 38 -22.86 20.51 -30.69
C MET A 38 -21.37 20.43 -31.03
N VAL A 39 -20.92 21.08 -32.11
CA VAL A 39 -19.49 21.15 -32.45
C VAL A 39 -18.71 21.98 -31.43
N ALA A 40 -19.27 23.09 -30.91
CA ALA A 40 -18.65 23.87 -29.84
C ALA A 40 -18.55 23.08 -28.52
N CYS A 41 -19.55 22.28 -28.15
CA CYS A 41 -19.49 21.38 -26.99
C CYS A 41 -18.49 20.22 -27.20
N LEU A 42 -18.36 19.70 -28.42
CA LEU A 42 -17.37 18.66 -28.76
C LEU A 42 -15.94 19.18 -28.80
N VAL A 43 -15.73 20.47 -29.14
CA VAL A 43 -14.41 21.13 -29.09
C VAL A 43 -14.05 21.58 -27.66
N ALA A 44 -15.05 21.92 -26.82
CA ALA A 44 -14.85 22.18 -25.39
C ALA A 44 -14.61 20.89 -24.57
N ALA A 45 -14.94 19.72 -25.12
CA ALA A 45 -14.51 18.42 -24.62
C ALA A 45 -13.08 18.05 -25.07
N GLY A 46 -12.30 19.05 -25.51
CA GLY A 46 -10.85 18.93 -25.63
C GLY A 46 -10.29 18.31 -24.36
N SER A 47 -9.53 17.23 -24.55
CA SER A 47 -8.94 16.37 -23.55
C SER A 47 -8.42 17.19 -22.36
N VAL A 48 -9.23 17.28 -21.30
CA VAL A 48 -8.70 17.67 -20.00
C VAL A 48 -7.88 16.47 -19.56
N SER A 49 -6.61 16.45 -19.99
CA SER A 49 -5.57 15.68 -19.34
C SER A 49 -5.39 16.30 -17.96
N GLY A 50 -6.35 16.02 -17.08
CA GLY A 50 -6.26 16.37 -15.67
C GLY A 50 -5.04 15.63 -15.15
N THR A 51 -3.96 16.37 -14.93
CA THR A 51 -2.83 15.86 -14.19
C THR A 51 -3.36 15.59 -12.80
N GLN A 52 -3.77 14.36 -12.51
CA GLN A 52 -4.12 13.97 -11.16
C GLN A 52 -2.83 14.01 -10.34
N LYS A 53 -2.55 15.16 -9.75
CA LYS A 53 -1.48 15.29 -8.77
C LYS A 53 -1.89 14.45 -7.58
N LEU A 54 -1.00 13.58 -7.12
CA LEU A 54 -1.16 12.93 -5.83
C LEU A 54 -1.44 13.99 -4.77
N GLN A 55 -2.55 13.83 -4.06
CA GLN A 55 -2.90 14.75 -2.98
C GLN A 55 -2.15 14.31 -1.73
N GLU A 56 -1.33 15.22 -1.21
CA GLU A 56 -0.68 15.02 0.08
C GLU A 56 -1.75 14.93 1.17
N ARG A 57 -1.71 13.83 1.91
CA ARG A 57 -2.59 13.63 3.06
C ARG A 57 -1.83 13.77 4.36
N TYR A 58 -0.67 13.12 4.46
CA TYR A 58 0.19 13.19 5.61
C TYR A 58 1.62 13.48 5.19
N SER A 59 2.32 14.27 6.00
CA SER A 59 3.69 14.71 5.74
C SER A 59 4.41 14.88 7.07
N TRP A 60 5.69 14.57 7.15
CA TRP A 60 6.49 14.77 8.36
C TRP A 60 7.85 15.37 8.00
N GLN A 61 8.27 16.37 8.77
CA GLN A 61 9.68 16.76 8.82
C GLN A 61 10.45 15.86 9.79
N GLN A 62 9.80 15.47 10.88
CA GLN A 62 10.29 14.55 11.91
C GLN A 62 9.09 13.71 12.37
N LEU A 63 9.34 12.44 12.68
CA LEU A 63 8.28 11.58 13.22
C LEU A 63 8.03 11.92 14.69
N ASP A 64 6.79 11.74 15.12
CA ASP A 64 6.42 11.76 16.53
C ASP A 64 5.63 10.52 16.91
N PHE A 65 5.55 10.20 18.21
CA PHE A 65 4.88 9.01 18.72
C PHE A 65 3.94 9.36 19.88
N VAL A 66 2.82 8.62 19.98
CA VAL A 66 1.88 8.76 21.08
C VAL A 66 2.40 8.00 22.30
N PHE A 67 3.08 8.74 23.19
CA PHE A 67 3.54 8.22 24.49
C PHE A 67 2.39 8.11 25.50
N PRO A 68 2.47 7.20 26.49
CA PRO A 68 1.41 7.07 27.51
C PRO A 68 1.19 8.36 28.32
N ASN A 69 2.24 9.17 28.48
CA ASN A 69 2.15 10.51 29.04
C ASN A 69 3.39 11.35 28.66
N GLN A 70 3.30 12.66 28.90
CA GLN A 70 4.38 13.60 28.56
C GLN A 70 5.67 13.37 29.35
N ARG A 71 5.59 12.92 30.61
CA ARG A 71 6.78 12.65 31.42
C ARG A 71 7.62 11.51 30.81
N LEU A 72 6.98 10.43 30.37
CA LEU A 72 7.67 9.33 29.71
C LEU A 72 8.28 9.75 28.38
N LYS A 73 7.59 10.61 27.61
CA LYS A 73 8.16 11.19 26.39
C LYS A 73 9.44 11.98 26.67
N GLN A 74 9.42 12.86 27.69
CA GLN A 74 10.59 13.65 28.07
C GLN A 74 11.74 12.78 28.58
N GLN A 75 11.44 11.70 29.31
CA GLN A 75 12.46 10.74 29.74
C GLN A 75 13.08 10.00 28.55
N ALA A 76 12.27 9.56 27.57
CA ALA A 76 12.77 8.90 26.38
C ALA A 76 13.66 9.83 25.53
N LEU A 77 13.26 11.11 25.38
CA LEU A 77 14.07 12.14 24.75
C LEU A 77 15.41 12.34 25.48
N ALA A 78 15.38 12.45 26.81
CA ALA A 78 16.59 12.68 27.61
C ALA A 78 17.56 11.49 27.61
N ARG A 79 17.06 10.27 27.47
CA ARG A 79 17.86 9.03 27.44
C ARG A 79 18.36 8.64 26.05
N GLY A 80 17.81 9.25 25.00
CA GLY A 80 18.07 8.83 23.63
C GLY A 80 17.22 7.63 23.17
N ASP A 81 16.28 7.16 23.99
CA ASP A 81 15.30 6.13 23.62
C ASP A 81 14.30 6.64 22.57
N TYR A 82 14.22 7.96 22.40
CA TYR A 82 13.49 8.62 21.33
C TYR A 82 14.30 9.78 20.75
N VAL A 83 14.62 9.70 19.46
CA VAL A 83 15.30 10.76 18.70
C VAL A 83 14.45 11.10 17.46
N PRO A 84 13.69 12.22 17.47
CA PRO A 84 12.70 12.54 16.44
C PRO A 84 13.22 12.55 14.99
N THR A 85 14.50 12.93 14.80
CA THR A 85 15.15 13.04 13.50
C THR A 85 15.67 11.72 12.94
N ASN A 86 15.68 10.65 13.74
CA ASN A 86 16.22 9.35 13.32
C ASN A 86 15.19 8.44 12.64
N GLY A 87 13.90 8.73 12.80
CA GLY A 87 12.81 7.92 12.25
C GLY A 87 12.61 8.15 10.76
N LEU A 88 12.66 7.06 9.98
CA LEU A 88 12.38 7.06 8.54
C LEU A 88 11.35 5.97 8.24
N PRO A 89 10.09 6.30 7.90
CA PRO A 89 9.09 5.28 7.62
C PRO A 89 9.37 4.62 6.27
N VAL A 90 9.23 3.29 6.19
CA VAL A 90 9.56 2.52 4.98
C VAL A 90 8.40 1.68 4.44
N GLY A 91 7.38 1.42 5.24
CA GLY A 91 6.20 0.66 4.83
C GLY A 91 4.93 1.35 5.27
N ILE A 92 3.93 1.33 4.39
CA ILE A 92 2.57 1.80 4.68
C ILE A 92 1.56 0.74 4.23
N GLU A 93 0.46 0.63 4.96
CA GLU A 93 -0.66 -0.24 4.59
C GLU A 93 -1.96 0.28 5.19
N ARG A 94 -3.06 0.17 4.46
CA ARG A 94 -4.37 0.66 4.93
C ARG A 94 -5.32 -0.49 5.22
N TRP A 95 -5.94 -0.43 6.39
CA TRP A 95 -7.10 -1.24 6.71
C TRP A 95 -8.16 -0.38 7.39
N GLU A 96 -9.32 -0.25 6.75
CA GLU A 96 -10.42 0.62 7.22
C GLU A 96 -9.97 2.07 7.51
N ASN A 97 -10.02 2.50 8.77
CA ASN A 97 -9.57 3.81 9.24
C ASN A 97 -8.14 3.81 9.79
N LYS A 98 -7.42 2.68 9.76
CA LYS A 98 -6.02 2.60 10.20
C LYS A 98 -5.10 2.68 8.98
N LEU A 99 -4.22 3.67 8.98
CA LEU A 99 -3.06 3.70 8.10
C LEU A 99 -1.85 3.23 8.91
N PHE A 100 -1.45 1.98 8.72
CA PHE A 100 -0.26 1.43 9.35
C PHE A 100 1.01 2.01 8.73
N VAL A 101 2.02 2.20 9.57
CA VAL A 101 3.32 2.75 9.22
C VAL A 101 4.40 1.94 9.95
N SER A 102 5.33 1.36 9.20
CA SER A 102 6.52 0.73 9.76
C SER A 102 7.70 1.69 9.78
N VAL A 103 8.43 1.69 10.89
CA VAL A 103 9.63 2.50 11.13
C VAL A 103 10.75 1.55 11.59
N PRO A 104 11.73 1.24 10.75
CA PRO A 104 12.77 0.30 11.10
C PRO A 104 13.77 0.91 12.08
N ARG A 105 14.41 0.08 12.92
CA ARG A 105 15.37 0.54 13.93
C ARG A 105 16.79 0.65 13.38
N TRP A 106 16.97 1.39 12.28
CA TRP A 106 18.28 1.60 11.64
C TRP A 106 19.23 2.48 12.46
N LYS A 107 18.66 3.37 13.28
CA LYS A 107 19.36 4.19 14.25
C LYS A 107 18.70 4.03 15.61
N ASP A 108 19.44 4.37 16.66
CA ASP A 108 18.89 4.48 18.00
C ASP A 108 17.79 5.54 18.08
N GLY A 109 16.96 5.43 19.12
CA GLY A 109 15.90 6.40 19.37
C GLY A 109 14.63 6.18 18.57
N ILE A 110 14.36 4.94 18.15
CA ILE A 110 13.09 4.53 17.51
C ILE A 110 12.23 3.77 18.52
N PRO A 111 11.21 4.42 19.14
CA PRO A 111 10.47 3.84 20.25
C PRO A 111 9.61 2.64 19.83
N SER A 112 9.02 2.69 18.62
CA SER A 112 8.09 1.69 18.13
C SER A 112 8.26 1.46 16.64
N THR A 113 8.36 0.20 16.23
CA THR A 113 8.65 -0.17 14.84
C THR A 113 7.38 -0.41 14.02
N LEU A 114 6.29 -0.84 14.65
CA LEU A 114 4.99 -1.02 14.00
C LEU A 114 3.98 -0.05 14.61
N ASN A 115 3.41 0.80 13.77
CA ASN A 115 2.54 1.88 14.22
C ASN A 115 1.34 2.05 13.28
N TYR A 116 0.38 2.88 13.67
CA TYR A 116 -0.69 3.34 12.80
C TYR A 116 -1.11 4.78 13.09
N ILE A 117 -1.85 5.35 12.15
CA ILE A 117 -2.59 6.61 12.27
C ILE A 117 -4.07 6.26 12.23
N ASP A 118 -4.85 6.81 13.15
CA ASP A 118 -6.31 6.78 13.07
C ASP A 118 -6.80 7.90 12.14
N MET A 119 -7.17 7.53 10.92
CA MET A 119 -7.57 8.46 9.86
C MET A 119 -8.88 9.18 10.16
N ASN A 120 -9.69 8.68 11.10
CA ASN A 120 -10.90 9.38 11.56
C ASN A 120 -10.56 10.49 12.56
N GLN A 121 -9.58 10.26 13.42
CA GLN A 121 -9.14 11.24 14.42
C GLN A 121 -8.21 12.29 13.82
N THR A 122 -7.38 11.92 12.85
CA THR A 122 -6.47 12.83 12.17
C THR A 122 -6.61 12.70 10.66
N PRO A 123 -7.43 13.54 10.00
CA PRO A 123 -7.69 13.44 8.57
C PRO A 123 -6.47 13.73 7.68
N SER A 124 -5.58 14.64 8.12
CA SER A 124 -4.38 15.08 7.40
C SER A 124 -3.30 15.65 8.33
N GLY A 125 -2.12 15.99 7.80
CA GLY A 125 -1.04 16.69 8.51
C GLY A 125 0.10 15.77 8.99
N SER A 126 0.67 16.07 10.16
CA SER A 126 1.83 15.35 10.74
C SER A 126 1.47 14.64 12.05
N PRO A 127 0.49 13.71 12.09
CA PRO A 127 0.09 13.06 13.32
C PRO A 127 1.23 12.29 13.96
N ALA A 128 1.24 12.24 15.29
CA ALA A 128 2.04 11.29 16.03
C ALA A 128 1.57 9.86 15.73
N LEU A 129 2.52 8.94 15.55
CA LEU A 129 2.28 7.54 15.28
C LEU A 129 1.85 6.81 16.56
N ILE A 130 0.81 5.99 16.47
CA ILE A 130 0.31 5.17 17.58
C ILE A 130 0.95 3.79 17.49
N PRO A 131 1.71 3.33 18.50
CA PRO A 131 2.28 1.98 18.51
C PRO A 131 1.20 0.90 18.39
N TYR A 132 1.49 -0.13 17.59
CA TYR A 132 0.58 -1.23 17.33
C TYR A 132 1.17 -2.59 17.73
N PRO A 133 0.37 -3.49 18.33
CA PRO A 133 -0.96 -3.22 18.91
C PRO A 133 -0.87 -2.34 20.16
N ASP A 134 0.31 -2.31 20.80
CA ASP A 134 0.62 -1.54 22.00
C ASP A 134 2.13 -1.33 22.15
N TRP A 135 2.53 -0.58 23.18
CA TRP A 135 3.93 -0.33 23.52
C TRP A 135 4.70 -1.59 23.92
N SER A 136 4.09 -2.51 24.68
CA SER A 136 4.75 -3.74 25.14
C SER A 136 5.12 -4.68 23.99
N SER A 137 4.37 -4.65 22.90
CA SER A 137 4.64 -5.43 21.69
C SER A 137 5.77 -4.85 20.83
N ASN A 138 6.31 -3.67 21.18
CA ASN A 138 7.35 -2.99 20.43
C ASN A 138 8.71 -3.02 21.16
N VAL A 139 8.99 -4.04 21.96
CA VAL A 139 10.30 -4.21 22.62
C VAL A 139 11.27 -4.96 21.69
N ALA A 140 12.37 -4.29 21.29
CA ALA A 140 13.42 -4.94 20.50
C ALA A 140 14.15 -6.01 21.33
N GLY A 141 14.43 -7.16 20.70
CA GLY A 141 15.10 -8.28 21.38
C GLY A 141 14.19 -9.17 22.25
N ASP A 142 12.95 -8.77 22.54
CA ASP A 142 11.94 -9.70 23.08
C ASP A 142 11.38 -10.54 21.94
N CYS A 143 12.12 -11.57 21.53
CA CYS A 143 11.74 -12.39 20.38
C CYS A 143 10.41 -13.12 20.59
N ALA A 144 10.02 -13.41 21.83
CA ALA A 144 8.78 -14.11 22.10
C ALA A 144 7.57 -13.20 21.93
N ASN A 145 7.60 -11.98 22.47
CA ASN A 145 6.42 -11.11 22.57
C ASN A 145 6.53 -9.77 21.84
N GLY A 146 7.75 -9.30 21.59
CA GLY A 146 8.04 -8.02 20.97
C GLY A 146 8.28 -8.09 19.46
N LEU A 147 8.64 -6.93 18.93
CA LEU A 147 9.03 -6.70 17.54
C LEU A 147 10.37 -5.97 17.54
N SER A 148 11.31 -6.40 16.69
CA SER A 148 12.66 -5.82 16.61
C SER A 148 12.80 -4.80 15.48
N THR A 149 12.52 -5.16 14.24
CA THR A 149 12.47 -4.20 13.12
C THR A 149 11.49 -4.70 12.08
N VAL A 150 10.30 -4.09 12.05
CA VAL A 150 9.30 -4.36 11.03
C VAL A 150 9.62 -3.56 9.76
N TYR A 151 9.78 -4.26 8.64
CA TYR A 151 10.10 -3.64 7.36
C TYR A 151 8.86 -3.36 6.51
N ARG A 152 8.12 -4.41 6.16
CA ARG A 152 6.91 -4.31 5.36
C ARG A 152 5.75 -5.00 6.06
N ILE A 153 4.58 -4.50 5.71
CA ILE A 153 3.31 -4.87 6.30
C ILE A 153 2.28 -5.05 5.20
N LYS A 154 1.36 -5.99 5.39
CA LYS A 154 0.24 -6.25 4.50
C LYS A 154 -1.02 -6.57 5.28
N ALA A 155 -2.11 -5.91 4.94
CA ALA A 155 -3.44 -6.20 5.47
C ALA A 155 -4.17 -7.05 4.44
N ASP A 156 -4.75 -8.15 4.87
CA ASP A 156 -5.45 -9.06 3.98
C ASP A 156 -6.98 -8.93 4.07
N LYS A 157 -7.70 -9.59 3.14
CA LYS A 157 -9.17 -9.52 3.07
C LYS A 157 -9.87 -10.19 4.27
N CYS A 158 -9.16 -10.98 5.07
CA CYS A 158 -9.68 -11.62 6.26
C CYS A 158 -9.54 -10.75 7.51
N GLY A 159 -8.97 -9.55 7.38
CA GLY A 159 -8.71 -8.67 8.51
C GLY A 159 -7.53 -9.15 9.33
N ARG A 160 -6.48 -9.68 8.67
CA ARG A 160 -5.21 -9.96 9.32
C ARG A 160 -4.14 -8.99 8.87
N LEU A 161 -3.31 -8.53 9.80
CA LEU A 161 -2.09 -7.78 9.51
C LEU A 161 -0.90 -8.72 9.56
N TRP A 162 -0.16 -8.78 8.47
CA TRP A 162 1.07 -9.51 8.32
C TRP A 162 2.22 -8.52 8.42
N ALA A 163 3.09 -8.68 9.41
CA ALA A 163 4.29 -7.87 9.55
C ALA A 163 5.53 -8.74 9.50
N LEU A 164 6.43 -8.39 8.57
CA LEU A 164 7.75 -8.98 8.45
C LEU A 164 8.68 -8.30 9.45
N ASP A 165 9.05 -9.02 10.51
CA ASP A 165 10.06 -8.62 11.47
C ASP A 165 11.40 -9.25 11.09
N THR A 166 12.38 -8.40 10.81
CA THR A 166 13.73 -8.83 10.42
C THR A 166 14.57 -9.30 11.61
N GLY A 167 14.13 -9.00 12.84
CA GLY A 167 14.85 -9.41 14.04
C GLY A 167 16.13 -8.61 14.32
N THR A 168 16.41 -7.56 13.53
CA THR A 168 17.63 -6.77 13.65
C THR A 168 17.39 -5.39 14.26
N VAL A 169 18.48 -4.76 14.68
CA VAL A 169 18.62 -3.31 14.89
C VAL A 169 19.88 -2.84 14.16
N GLY A 170 19.99 -1.54 13.91
CA GLY A 170 21.08 -0.98 13.10
C GLY A 170 20.88 -1.21 11.60
N ILE A 171 21.84 -0.74 10.81
CA ILE A 171 21.91 -0.96 9.36
C ILE A 171 23.37 -0.93 8.89
N GLY A 172 23.70 -1.72 7.87
CA GLY A 172 25.08 -1.82 7.38
C GLY A 172 26.01 -2.35 8.47
N ASN A 173 27.06 -1.59 8.79
CA ASN A 173 28.09 -1.99 9.76
C ASN A 173 27.64 -1.99 11.23
N THR A 174 26.48 -1.38 11.54
CA THR A 174 25.92 -1.39 12.91
C THR A 174 24.85 -2.46 13.10
N THR A 175 24.56 -3.25 12.07
CA THR A 175 23.53 -4.29 12.11
C THR A 175 23.83 -5.33 13.19
N GLN A 176 22.85 -5.56 14.07
CA GLN A 176 22.88 -6.60 15.08
C GLN A 176 21.62 -7.45 14.97
N GLN A 177 21.78 -8.77 14.86
CA GLN A 177 20.68 -9.73 14.87
C GLN A 177 20.31 -10.07 16.32
N LEU A 178 19.19 -9.53 16.81
CA LEU A 178 18.72 -9.78 18.17
C LEU A 178 17.79 -11.00 18.24
N CYS A 179 16.99 -11.19 17.19
CA CYS A 179 16.01 -12.26 17.05
C CYS A 179 16.11 -12.88 15.67
N PRO A 180 15.70 -14.13 15.45
CA PRO A 180 15.54 -14.66 14.10
C PRO A 180 14.44 -13.91 13.32
N TYR A 181 14.51 -13.95 11.98
CA TYR A 181 13.45 -13.44 11.11
C TYR A 181 12.11 -14.08 11.48
N ALA A 182 11.07 -13.26 11.58
CA ALA A 182 9.75 -13.73 11.95
C ALA A 182 8.63 -13.03 11.19
N LEU A 183 7.62 -13.80 10.83
CA LEU A 183 6.35 -13.31 10.35
C LEU A 183 5.37 -13.24 11.51
N ASN A 184 4.92 -12.04 11.84
CA ASN A 184 3.90 -11.83 12.86
C ASN A 184 2.55 -11.54 12.19
N VAL A 185 1.50 -12.22 12.65
CA VAL A 185 0.14 -12.11 12.12
C VAL A 185 -0.80 -11.69 13.25
N TRP A 186 -1.48 -10.57 13.10
CA TRP A 186 -2.49 -10.09 14.06
C TRP A 186 -3.87 -10.10 13.43
N ASP A 187 -4.88 -10.38 14.25
CA ASP A 187 -6.27 -10.09 13.95
C ASP A 187 -6.50 -8.58 14.12
N LEU A 188 -6.86 -7.89 13.03
CA LEU A 188 -7.08 -6.45 13.01
C LEU A 188 -8.35 -6.01 13.72
N LYS A 189 -9.31 -6.92 13.95
CA LYS A 189 -10.55 -6.63 14.68
C LYS A 189 -10.31 -6.66 16.18
N THR A 190 -9.50 -7.61 16.66
CA THR A 190 -9.24 -7.80 18.09
C THR A 190 -7.89 -7.23 18.55
N ASN A 191 -7.03 -6.85 17.62
CA ASN A 191 -5.62 -6.46 17.83
C ASN A 191 -4.79 -7.51 18.58
N ARG A 192 -5.17 -8.79 18.47
CA ARG A 192 -4.46 -9.90 19.10
C ARG A 192 -3.56 -10.59 18.10
N ARG A 193 -2.35 -10.92 18.53
CA ARG A 193 -1.42 -11.70 17.71
C ARG A 193 -1.97 -13.12 17.57
N LEU A 194 -2.30 -13.50 16.34
CA LEU A 194 -2.73 -14.84 15.97
C LEU A 194 -1.55 -15.79 15.85
N ARG A 195 -0.43 -15.29 15.33
CA ARG A 195 0.75 -16.11 15.07
C ARG A 195 2.03 -15.31 15.09
N ARG A 196 3.08 -15.93 15.61
CA ARG A 196 4.47 -15.61 15.29
C ARG A 196 5.07 -16.85 14.65
N TYR A 197 5.49 -16.74 13.40
CA TYR A 197 6.23 -17.80 12.72
C TYR A 197 7.68 -17.37 12.59
N GLU A 198 8.58 -18.15 13.17
CA GLU A 198 10.01 -17.97 12.98
C GLU A 198 10.44 -18.64 11.68
N LEU A 199 11.15 -17.92 10.82
CA LEU A 199 11.68 -18.51 9.60
C LEU A 199 12.70 -19.58 9.95
N ARG A 200 12.61 -20.71 9.25
CA ARG A 200 13.52 -21.82 9.47
C ARG A 200 14.93 -21.43 9.00
N PRO A 201 16.00 -21.79 9.72
CA PRO A 201 17.36 -21.48 9.31
C PRO A 201 17.72 -21.98 7.91
N GLU A 202 17.12 -23.09 7.46
CA GLU A 202 17.33 -23.62 6.11
C GLU A 202 16.70 -22.78 4.99
N ASP A 203 15.79 -21.86 5.31
CA ASP A 203 15.12 -21.00 4.33
C ASP A 203 15.84 -19.65 4.17
N THR A 204 16.80 -19.35 5.05
CA THR A 204 17.67 -18.17 5.03
C THR A 204 19.12 -18.56 4.79
N ASN A 205 19.99 -17.57 4.58
CA ASN A 205 21.44 -17.75 4.47
C ASN A 205 22.18 -16.60 5.16
N ALA A 206 23.51 -16.65 5.16
CA ALA A 206 24.35 -15.68 5.86
C ALA A 206 24.20 -14.23 5.36
N ASN A 207 23.74 -14.05 4.11
CA ASN A 207 23.51 -12.75 3.50
C ASN A 207 22.03 -12.35 3.54
N THR A 208 21.13 -13.15 4.14
CA THR A 208 19.70 -12.88 4.05
C THR A 208 19.33 -11.50 4.59
N PHE A 209 18.62 -10.74 3.77
CA PHE A 209 18.00 -9.48 4.12
C PHE A 209 16.65 -9.39 3.42
N ILE A 210 15.58 -9.50 4.21
CA ILE A 210 14.21 -9.57 3.68
C ILE A 210 13.54 -8.23 3.91
N ALA A 211 13.23 -7.49 2.84
CA ALA A 211 12.63 -6.17 2.96
C ALA A 211 11.25 -6.05 2.31
N ASN A 212 10.73 -7.08 1.63
CA ASN A 212 9.38 -7.04 1.04
C ASN A 212 8.54 -8.30 1.27
N ILE A 213 7.21 -8.11 1.25
CA ILE A 213 6.22 -9.17 1.43
C ILE A 213 4.99 -8.96 0.53
N ALA A 214 4.50 -10.04 -0.08
CA ALA A 214 3.23 -10.11 -0.77
C ALA A 214 2.37 -11.25 -0.20
N ILE A 215 1.07 -10.99 -0.02
CA ILE A 215 0.13 -11.96 0.54
C ILE A 215 -0.80 -12.47 -0.56
N ASP A 216 -0.77 -13.77 -0.80
CA ASP A 216 -1.64 -14.46 -1.75
C ASP A 216 -2.65 -15.31 -1.01
N MET A 217 -3.92 -15.08 -1.33
CA MET A 217 -5.04 -15.75 -0.68
C MET A 217 -5.79 -16.56 -1.72
N GLY A 218 -5.82 -17.87 -1.49
CA GLY A 218 -6.62 -18.80 -2.25
C GLY A 218 -8.08 -18.81 -1.79
N ARG A 219 -8.60 -20.02 -1.56
CA ARG A 219 -10.05 -20.25 -1.37
C ARG A 219 -10.55 -19.83 0.00
N SER A 220 -9.72 -19.94 1.04
CA SER A 220 -10.06 -19.60 2.43
C SER A 220 -9.03 -18.65 3.02
N CYS A 221 -9.28 -18.18 4.25
CA CYS A 221 -8.27 -17.43 5.00
C CYS A 221 -7.08 -18.32 5.39
N ASP A 222 -7.26 -19.63 5.54
CA ASP A 222 -6.17 -20.53 5.92
C ASP A 222 -5.29 -20.89 4.72
N ASP A 223 -5.89 -20.99 3.53
CA ASP A 223 -5.24 -21.10 2.23
C ASP A 223 -4.61 -19.74 1.84
N THR A 224 -3.60 -19.32 2.60
CA THR A 224 -2.87 -18.07 2.41
C THR A 224 -1.38 -18.31 2.44
N PHE A 225 -0.70 -17.70 1.48
CA PHE A 225 0.75 -17.73 1.34
C PHE A 225 1.32 -16.33 1.51
N ALA A 226 2.45 -16.23 2.19
CA ALA A 226 3.28 -15.03 2.21
C ALA A 226 4.53 -15.28 1.37
N TYR A 227 4.73 -14.44 0.35
CA TYR A 227 5.94 -14.40 -0.46
C TYR A 227 6.84 -13.28 0.07
N MET A 228 8.10 -13.59 0.35
CA MET A 228 9.07 -12.68 0.97
C MET A 228 10.33 -12.60 0.10
N SER A 229 10.71 -11.40 -0.31
CA SER A 229 11.88 -11.18 -1.16
C SER A 229 13.14 -11.06 -0.29
N ASP A 230 14.04 -12.01 -0.44
CA ASP A 230 15.36 -11.99 0.20
C ASP A 230 16.35 -11.30 -0.74
N GLU A 231 16.55 -10.01 -0.49
CA GLU A 231 17.22 -9.05 -1.37
C GLU A 231 18.73 -9.27 -1.42
N LEU A 232 19.37 -9.63 -0.30
CA LEU A 232 20.81 -9.91 -0.26
C LEU A 232 21.13 -11.41 -0.22
N GLY A 233 20.15 -12.26 0.09
CA GLY A 233 20.29 -13.71 -0.05
C GLY A 233 19.88 -14.26 -1.42
N TYR A 234 19.32 -13.42 -2.30
CA TYR A 234 18.90 -13.74 -3.68
C TYR A 234 17.91 -14.91 -3.79
N GLY A 235 16.82 -14.82 -3.04
CA GLY A 235 15.81 -15.88 -3.03
C GLY A 235 14.40 -15.38 -2.75
N LEU A 236 13.44 -16.24 -3.05
CA LEU A 236 12.05 -16.04 -2.68
C LEU A 236 11.69 -17.02 -1.58
N ILE A 237 11.42 -16.51 -0.38
CA ILE A 237 10.96 -17.32 0.74
C ILE A 237 9.44 -17.33 0.73
N VAL A 238 8.84 -18.50 0.81
CA VAL A 238 7.39 -18.69 0.82
C VAL A 238 6.99 -19.30 2.13
N TYR A 239 5.96 -18.75 2.75
CA TYR A 239 5.34 -19.29 3.95
C TYR A 239 3.89 -19.67 3.67
N SER A 240 3.49 -20.91 4.01
CA SER A 240 2.10 -21.35 4.01
C SER A 240 1.49 -21.20 5.39
N PHE A 241 0.39 -20.46 5.49
CA PHE A 241 -0.36 -20.31 6.74
C PHE A 241 -1.04 -21.60 7.16
N GLU A 242 -1.64 -22.33 6.22
CA GLU A 242 -2.28 -23.61 6.50
C GLU A 242 -1.30 -24.65 7.06
N GLN A 243 -0.14 -24.80 6.43
CA GLN A 243 0.87 -25.79 6.83
C GLN A 243 1.77 -25.30 7.98
N ASN A 244 1.69 -24.00 8.30
CA ASN A 244 2.60 -23.33 9.23
C ASN A 244 4.08 -23.64 8.94
N LYS A 245 4.46 -23.55 7.66
CA LYS A 245 5.78 -23.95 7.17
C LYS A 245 6.24 -23.03 6.06
N SER A 246 7.52 -22.66 6.07
CA SER A 246 8.17 -21.96 4.96
C SER A 246 9.07 -22.86 4.11
N TRP A 247 9.50 -22.39 2.95
CA TRP A 247 10.56 -22.94 2.11
C TRP A 247 11.14 -21.84 1.22
N ARG A 248 12.31 -22.10 0.63
CA ARG A 248 13.02 -21.15 -0.24
C ARG A 248 13.03 -21.60 -1.69
N PHE A 249 12.81 -20.67 -2.61
CA PHE A 249 13.13 -20.81 -4.02
C PHE A 249 14.40 -20.02 -4.37
N ALA A 250 15.21 -20.59 -5.25
CA ALA A 250 16.35 -19.94 -5.86
C ALA A 250 16.16 -19.93 -7.38
N HIS A 251 16.48 -18.80 -8.01
CA HIS A 251 16.41 -18.65 -9.46
C HIS A 251 17.39 -17.55 -9.89
N SER A 252 17.97 -17.67 -11.10
CA SER A 252 18.91 -16.68 -11.63
C SER A 252 18.29 -15.28 -11.76
N PHE A 253 17.00 -15.19 -12.00
CA PHE A 253 16.25 -13.92 -12.05
C PHE A 253 16.18 -13.18 -10.71
N PHE A 254 16.58 -13.79 -9.60
CA PHE A 254 16.61 -13.12 -8.29
C PHE A 254 17.92 -12.37 -8.04
N PHE A 255 18.92 -12.52 -8.91
CA PHE A 255 20.20 -11.83 -8.78
C PHE A 255 20.14 -10.42 -9.38
N PRO A 256 20.90 -9.47 -8.82
CA PRO A 256 21.07 -8.16 -9.43
C PRO A 256 21.92 -8.22 -10.70
N ASP A 257 21.74 -7.23 -11.58
CA ASP A 257 22.69 -6.91 -12.64
C ASP A 257 23.77 -5.96 -12.06
N PRO A 258 25.03 -6.41 -11.93
CA PRO A 258 26.10 -5.62 -11.32
C PRO A 258 26.46 -4.36 -12.12
N LEU A 259 26.04 -4.26 -13.38
CA LEU A 259 26.25 -3.06 -14.21
C LEU A 259 25.12 -2.03 -14.06
N ARG A 260 24.14 -2.30 -13.19
CA ARG A 260 22.92 -1.48 -13.01
C ARG A 260 22.76 -1.00 -11.56
N GLY A 261 23.86 -0.92 -10.83
CA GLY A 261 23.91 -0.41 -9.46
C GLY A 261 23.94 1.12 -9.33
N ASP A 262 24.11 1.86 -10.44
CA ASP A 262 24.22 3.32 -10.41
C ASP A 262 22.82 3.97 -10.33
N PHE A 263 22.53 4.68 -9.25
CA PHE A 263 21.28 5.42 -9.08
C PHE A 263 21.53 6.92 -8.98
N ASN A 264 20.64 7.70 -9.61
CA ASN A 264 20.54 9.13 -9.41
C ASN A 264 19.14 9.48 -8.87
N VAL A 265 19.08 10.09 -7.70
CA VAL A 265 17.83 10.60 -7.11
C VAL A 265 18.03 12.08 -6.78
N ALA A 266 17.27 12.95 -7.45
CA ALA A 266 17.33 14.40 -7.26
C ALA A 266 18.77 14.99 -7.33
N GLY A 267 19.61 14.45 -8.23
CA GLY A 267 20.99 14.90 -8.41
C GLY A 267 22.02 14.22 -7.50
N LEU A 268 21.58 13.40 -6.53
CA LEU A 268 22.47 12.58 -5.71
C LEU A 268 22.77 11.26 -6.41
N ASN A 269 24.05 11.01 -6.67
CA ASN A 269 24.53 9.75 -7.23
C ASN A 269 24.99 8.82 -6.12
N PHE A 270 24.57 7.56 -6.17
CA PHE A 270 24.99 6.53 -5.22
C PHE A 270 24.95 5.14 -5.87
N GLN A 271 25.65 4.19 -5.25
CA GLN A 271 25.75 2.81 -5.68
C GLN A 271 24.83 1.94 -4.82
N TRP A 272 23.94 1.18 -5.47
CA TRP A 272 23.04 0.24 -4.82
C TRP A 272 22.86 -1.03 -5.69
N GLY A 273 23.99 -1.66 -6.04
CA GLY A 273 24.03 -2.77 -6.99
C GLY A 273 23.91 -4.17 -6.40
N GLU A 274 23.92 -4.30 -5.07
CA GLU A 274 23.99 -5.62 -4.42
C GLU A 274 22.62 -6.26 -4.17
N GLU A 275 21.52 -5.50 -4.24
CA GLU A 275 20.18 -6.02 -3.95
C GLU A 275 19.54 -6.68 -5.18
N GLY A 276 19.22 -7.96 -5.00
CA GLY A 276 18.50 -8.79 -5.94
C GLY A 276 16.99 -8.55 -5.91
N ILE A 277 16.20 -9.63 -5.97
CA ILE A 277 14.73 -9.59 -5.93
C ILE A 277 14.22 -8.61 -4.86
N PHE A 278 13.44 -7.59 -5.26
CA PHE A 278 13.08 -6.47 -4.39
C PHE A 278 11.58 -6.14 -4.44
N GLY A 279 11.13 -5.53 -5.55
CA GLY A 279 9.73 -5.17 -5.74
C GLY A 279 8.92 -6.40 -6.08
N MET A 280 7.79 -6.63 -5.41
CA MET A 280 6.88 -7.74 -5.68
C MET A 280 5.43 -7.26 -5.75
N SER A 281 4.63 -7.83 -6.66
CA SER A 281 3.20 -7.56 -6.77
C SER A 281 2.44 -8.74 -7.36
N LEU A 282 1.24 -9.02 -6.84
CA LEU A 282 0.38 -10.09 -7.31
C LEU A 282 -0.71 -9.53 -8.24
N THR A 283 -1.00 -10.24 -9.32
CA THR A 283 -2.20 -9.97 -10.13
C THR A 283 -3.48 -10.29 -9.36
N PRO A 284 -4.65 -9.82 -9.83
CA PRO A 284 -5.91 -10.51 -9.57
C PRO A 284 -5.83 -11.99 -9.98
N PRO A 285 -6.72 -12.85 -9.46
CA PRO A 285 -6.83 -14.22 -9.95
C PRO A 285 -7.11 -14.24 -11.46
N GLN A 286 -6.40 -15.10 -12.17
CA GLN A 286 -6.53 -15.29 -13.62
C GLN A 286 -7.52 -16.42 -13.95
N ALA A 287 -7.72 -16.70 -15.23
CA ALA A 287 -8.69 -17.69 -15.70
C ALA A 287 -8.40 -19.12 -15.21
N ASP A 288 -7.15 -19.43 -14.89
CA ASP A 288 -6.71 -20.71 -14.31
C ASP A 288 -6.91 -20.79 -12.78
N GLY A 289 -7.39 -19.71 -12.15
CA GLY A 289 -7.59 -19.60 -10.71
C GLY A 289 -6.35 -19.18 -9.92
N PHE A 290 -5.20 -18.99 -10.56
CA PHE A 290 -3.95 -18.59 -9.92
C PHE A 290 -3.65 -17.11 -10.11
N ARG A 291 -2.70 -16.59 -9.32
CA ARG A 291 -2.16 -15.24 -9.49
C ARG A 291 -0.74 -15.33 -10.03
N THR A 292 -0.35 -14.34 -10.82
CA THR A 292 1.05 -14.15 -11.18
C THR A 292 1.70 -13.20 -10.17
N LEU A 293 2.80 -13.63 -9.57
CA LEU A 293 3.69 -12.77 -8.80
C LEU A 293 4.70 -12.14 -9.75
N TYR A 294 4.53 -10.85 -10.05
CA TYR A 294 5.56 -10.05 -10.68
C TYR A 294 6.62 -9.67 -9.67
N PHE A 295 7.88 -9.69 -10.10
CA PHE A 295 9.00 -9.21 -9.32
C PHE A 295 10.05 -8.55 -10.21
N SER A 296 10.93 -7.77 -9.60
CA SER A 296 12.14 -7.25 -10.23
C SER A 296 13.27 -7.23 -9.21
N PRO A 297 14.51 -7.58 -9.60
CA PRO A 297 15.68 -7.16 -8.86
C PRO A 297 15.76 -5.63 -8.78
N LEU A 298 16.37 -5.08 -7.72
CA LEU A 298 16.51 -3.63 -7.60
C LEU A 298 17.43 -3.07 -8.69
N ALA A 299 18.62 -3.66 -8.81
CA ALA A 299 19.55 -3.38 -9.89
C ALA A 299 19.24 -4.28 -11.08
N ALA A 300 18.46 -3.78 -12.05
CA ALA A 300 18.11 -4.48 -13.28
C ALA A 300 17.74 -3.51 -14.41
N HIS A 301 17.62 -4.04 -15.62
CA HIS A 301 17.00 -3.33 -16.73
C HIS A 301 15.50 -3.09 -16.46
N ARG A 302 15.07 -1.83 -16.54
CA ARG A 302 13.66 -1.43 -16.47
C ARG A 302 12.96 -1.55 -17.81
#